data_AF-A0A9E0PVU2-F1
#
_entry.id   AF-A0A9E0PVU2-F1
#
_cell.length_a   1.000
_cell.length_b   1.000
_cell.length_c   1.000
_cell.angle_alpha   90.00
_cell.angle_beta   90.00
_cell.angle_gamma   90.00
#
_symmetry.space_group_name_H-M   'P 1'
#
loop_
_entity.id
_entity.type
_entity.pdbx_description
1 polymer ?
#
loop_
_entity_poly.entity_id
_entity_poly.type
_entity_poly.pdbx_seq_one_letter_code
_entity_poly.pdbx_strand_id
1 'polypeptide(L)'
;MQYLSLDFIGIFTLLAGFIIGLGAVTVIDLHGFLGRKSAYWTEATTRTHKVTKPLIWIGMFLAITGGIILYRNTEITNTILFHIITAVIMILNGIFLSFSVSPFLLKKEKEGKAGELLPKSWQIKITISFIISFICWWGNLALVVYHLSTNI
;
A
#
# COMPACT_ATOMS: atom_id res chain seq x y z
N MET A 1 -32.12 7.61 17.87
CA MET A 1 -30.84 7.50 17.13
C MET A 1 -30.52 6.03 17.01
N GLN A 2 -30.68 5.48 15.81
CA GLN A 2 -30.37 4.09 15.52
C GLN A 2 -28.87 3.87 15.73
N TYR A 3 -28.50 2.92 16.58
CA TYR A 3 -27.10 2.57 16.84
C TYR A 3 -26.40 2.32 15.50
N LEU A 4 -25.24 2.96 15.30
CA LEU A 4 -24.37 2.71 14.15
C LEU A 4 -24.02 1.21 14.16
N SER A 5 -24.41 0.46 13.14
CA SER A 5 -24.11 -0.97 13.12
C SER A 5 -22.60 -1.18 13.01
N LEU A 6 -22.07 -2.20 13.69
CA LEU A 6 -20.66 -2.57 13.57
C LEU A 6 -20.25 -2.85 12.13
N ASP A 7 -21.19 -3.32 11.30
CA ASP A 7 -20.96 -3.56 9.87
C ASP A 7 -20.70 -2.25 9.12
N PHE A 8 -21.47 -1.19 9.41
CA PHE A 8 -21.21 0.14 8.85
C PHE A 8 -19.82 0.64 9.24
N ILE A 9 -19.44 0.51 10.52
CA ILE A 9 -18.11 0.92 11.00
C ILE A 9 -17.01 0.12 10.29
N GLY A 10 -17.17 -1.20 10.17
CA GLY A 10 -16.22 -2.08 9.52
C GLY A 10 -16.02 -1.72 8.05
N ILE A 11 -17.12 -1.60 7.28
CA ILE A 11 -17.09 -1.24 5.86
C ILE A 11 -16.48 0.14 5.67
N PHE A 12 -16.93 1.14 6.44
CA PHE A 12 -16.41 2.51 6.32
C PHE A 12 -14.90 2.56 6.60
N THR A 13 -14.45 1.92 7.68
CA THR A 13 -13.03 1.88 8.08
C THR A 13 -12.19 1.16 7.02
N LEU A 14 -12.68 0.03 6.49
CA LEU A 14 -12.03 -0.74 5.44
C LEU A 14 -11.87 0.09 4.16
N LEU A 15 -12.95 0.71 3.68
CA LEU A 15 -12.94 1.54 2.48
C LEU A 15 -12.07 2.79 2.63
N ALA A 16 -12.11 3.45 3.79
CA ALA A 16 -11.20 4.55 4.11
C ALA A 16 -9.74 4.10 4.05
N GLY A 17 -9.45 2.90 4.55
CA GLY A 17 -8.13 2.27 4.44
C GLY A 17 -7.67 2.08 3.00
N PHE A 18 -8.54 1.59 2.12
CA PHE A 18 -8.24 1.52 0.68
C PHE A 18 -8.04 2.91 0.06
N ILE A 19 -8.96 3.86 0.27
CA ILE A 19 -8.85 5.21 -0.32
C ILE A 19 -7.52 5.85 0.03
N ILE A 20 -7.11 5.78 1.30
CA ILE A 20 -5.85 6.38 1.77
C ILE A 20 -4.65 5.57 1.29
N GLY A 21 -4.65 4.25 1.55
CA GLY A 21 -3.50 3.38 1.33
C GLY A 21 -3.27 3.05 -0.15
N LEU A 22 -4.28 2.51 -0.83
CA LEU A 22 -4.22 2.19 -2.26
C LEU A 22 -4.04 3.47 -3.10
N GLY A 23 -4.68 4.58 -2.73
CA GLY A 23 -4.47 5.86 -3.39
C GLY A 23 -2.99 6.30 -3.32
N ALA A 24 -2.40 6.25 -2.14
CA ALA A 24 -0.98 6.58 -1.94
C ALA A 24 -0.03 5.61 -2.68
N VAL A 25 -0.32 4.30 -2.69
CA VAL A 25 0.44 3.30 -3.46
C VAL A 25 0.37 3.57 -4.96
N THR A 26 -0.82 3.83 -5.49
CA THR A 26 -1.00 4.10 -6.92
C THR A 26 -0.16 5.30 -7.36
N VAL A 27 -0.15 6.38 -6.57
CA VAL A 27 0.66 7.56 -6.87
C VAL A 27 2.16 7.26 -6.83
N ILE A 28 2.65 6.62 -5.76
CA ILE A 28 4.09 6.40 -5.60
C ILE A 28 4.64 5.37 -6.58
N ASP A 29 3.88 4.33 -6.90
CA ASP A 29 4.31 3.28 -7.84
C ASP A 29 4.42 3.84 -9.26
N LEU A 30 3.48 4.70 -9.67
CA LEU A 30 3.55 5.40 -10.96
C LEU A 30 4.78 6.32 -11.02
N HIS A 31 5.01 7.13 -9.98
CA HIS A 31 6.20 7.98 -9.89
C HIS A 31 7.47 7.15 -9.96
N GLY A 32 7.54 6.08 -9.19
CA GLY A 32 8.68 5.19 -9.13
C GLY A 32 8.96 4.50 -10.46
N PHE A 33 7.92 4.07 -11.19
CA PHE A 33 8.06 3.47 -12.51
C PHE A 33 8.65 4.45 -13.54
N LEU A 34 8.17 5.70 -13.53
CA LEU A 34 8.69 6.79 -14.36
C LEU A 34 10.12 7.20 -13.95
N GLY A 35 10.41 7.20 -12.65
CA GLY A 35 11.71 7.54 -12.07
C GLY A 35 12.86 6.71 -12.62
N ARG A 36 12.63 5.44 -12.97
CA ARG A 36 13.66 4.54 -13.51
C ARG A 36 14.38 5.09 -14.75
N LYS A 37 13.71 5.94 -15.53
CA LYS A 37 14.22 6.50 -16.78
C LYS A 37 14.43 8.01 -16.73
N SER A 38 14.13 8.67 -15.61
CA SER A 38 14.16 10.13 -15.53
C SER A 38 14.63 10.63 -14.17
N ALA A 39 15.61 11.54 -14.20
CA ALA A 39 16.10 12.27 -13.04
C ALA A 39 14.99 13.04 -12.32
N TYR A 40 14.20 13.79 -13.10
CA TYR A 40 13.05 14.56 -12.59
C TYR A 40 12.07 13.65 -11.83
N TRP A 41 11.67 12.54 -12.43
CA TRP A 41 10.74 11.61 -11.80
C TRP A 41 11.37 10.87 -10.60
N THR A 42 12.68 10.63 -10.59
CA THR A 42 13.39 10.04 -9.44
C THR A 42 13.35 10.98 -8.23
N GLU A 43 13.61 12.27 -8.46
CA GLU A 43 13.54 13.28 -7.41
C GLU A 43 12.10 13.47 -6.91
N ALA A 44 11.14 13.57 -7.84
CA ALA A 44 9.72 13.65 -7.50
C ALA A 44 9.29 12.43 -6.67
N THR A 45 9.69 11.22 -7.05
CA THR A 45 9.44 10.00 -6.26
C THR A 45 10.01 10.12 -4.85
N THR A 46 11.26 10.57 -4.71
CA THR A 46 11.94 10.71 -3.42
C THR A 46 11.23 11.70 -2.50
N ARG A 47 10.72 12.80 -3.05
CA ARG A 47 9.94 13.80 -2.29
C ARG A 47 8.56 13.26 -1.92
N THR A 48 7.84 12.71 -2.89
CA THR A 48 6.49 12.14 -2.70
C THR A 48 6.47 11.01 -1.70
N HIS A 49 7.51 10.15 -1.66
CA HIS A 49 7.57 9.01 -0.73
C HIS A 49 7.49 9.42 0.76
N LYS A 50 7.94 10.64 1.11
CA LYS A 50 7.91 11.13 2.49
C LYS A 50 6.48 11.29 3.01
N VAL A 51 5.55 11.65 2.11
CA VAL A 51 4.14 11.83 2.41
C VAL A 51 3.37 10.53 2.18
N THR A 52 3.64 9.81 1.09
CA THR A 52 2.88 8.59 0.79
C THR A 52 3.20 7.46 1.76
N LYS A 53 4.44 7.33 2.26
CA LYS A 53 4.81 6.27 3.23
C LYS A 53 3.91 6.24 4.48
N PRO A 54 3.72 7.33 5.25
CA PRO A 54 2.82 7.30 6.40
C PRO A 54 1.36 7.05 5.99
N LEU A 55 0.90 7.57 4.84
CA LEU A 55 -0.45 7.31 4.34
C LEU A 55 -0.66 5.82 4.01
N ILE A 56 0.32 5.15 3.42
CA ILE A 56 0.25 3.71 3.15
C ILE A 56 0.12 2.92 4.46
N TRP A 57 0.88 3.26 5.49
CA TRP A 57 0.79 2.61 6.80
C TRP A 57 -0.57 2.86 7.48
N ILE A 58 -1.07 4.09 7.46
CA ILE A 58 -2.39 4.44 7.99
C ILE A 58 -3.49 3.68 7.24
N GLY A 59 -3.43 3.70 5.90
CA GLY A 59 -4.39 3.00 5.06
C GLY A 59 -4.38 1.49 5.30
N MET A 60 -3.20 0.90 5.47
CA MET A 60 -3.06 -0.54 5.78
C MET A 60 -3.63 -0.87 7.16
N PHE A 61 -3.35 -0.05 8.17
CA PHE A 61 -3.92 -0.21 9.50
C PHE A 61 -5.46 -0.13 9.49
N LEU A 62 -6.02 0.85 8.79
CA LEU A 62 -7.47 1.00 8.62
C LEU A 62 -8.08 -0.18 7.84
N ALA A 63 -7.43 -0.63 6.77
CA ALA A 63 -7.91 -1.77 5.99
C ALA A 63 -7.94 -3.06 6.82
N ILE A 64 -6.89 -3.33 7.60
CA ILE A 64 -6.83 -4.50 8.47
C ILE A 64 -7.88 -4.42 9.57
N THR A 65 -7.97 -3.28 10.27
CA THR A 65 -8.95 -3.10 11.36
C THR A 65 -10.39 -3.15 10.85
N GLY A 66 -10.70 -2.50 9.73
CA GLY A 66 -11.98 -2.58 9.07
C GLY A 66 -12.33 -4.01 8.62
N GLY A 67 -11.35 -4.73 8.07
CA GLY A 67 -11.51 -6.14 7.70
C GLY A 67 -11.80 -7.06 8.89
N ILE A 68 -11.11 -6.87 10.02
CA ILE A 68 -11.37 -7.62 11.26
C ILE A 68 -12.80 -7.39 11.74
N ILE A 69 -13.31 -6.15 11.69
CA ILE A 69 -14.67 -5.82 12.11
C ILE A 69 -15.70 -6.41 11.13
N LEU A 70 -15.45 -6.28 9.82
CA LEU A 70 -16.35 -6.76 8.77
C LEU A 70 -16.51 -8.29 8.82
N TYR A 71 -15.40 -9.03 8.94
CA TYR A 71 -15.38 -10.49 8.91
C TYR A 71 -15.55 -11.16 10.29
N ARG A 72 -15.88 -10.40 11.35
CA ARG A 72 -15.88 -10.89 12.75
C ARG A 72 -16.75 -12.13 13.01
N ASN A 73 -17.82 -12.29 12.25
CA ASN A 73 -18.80 -13.39 12.39
C ASN A 73 -18.78 -14.33 11.17
N THR A 74 -17.73 -14.28 10.36
CA THR A 74 -17.57 -15.09 9.16
C THR A 74 -16.50 -16.13 9.40
N GLU A 75 -16.76 -17.38 9.01
CA GLU A 75 -15.72 -18.41 9.00
C GLU A 75 -14.58 -18.01 8.06
N ILE A 76 -13.37 -18.53 8.30
CA ILE A 76 -12.22 -18.23 7.46
C ILE A 76 -12.42 -18.88 6.08
N THR A 77 -12.89 -18.08 5.13
CA THR A 77 -13.01 -18.44 3.72
C THR A 77 -11.71 -18.20 2.96
N ASN A 78 -11.63 -18.69 1.72
CA ASN A 78 -10.49 -18.43 0.82
C ASN A 78 -10.23 -16.92 0.63
N THR A 79 -11.28 -16.09 0.62
CA THR A 79 -11.18 -14.63 0.51
C THR A 79 -10.47 -14.02 1.72
N ILE A 80 -10.90 -14.39 2.93
CA ILE A 80 -10.30 -13.92 4.18
C ILE A 80 -8.85 -14.41 4.29
N LEU A 81 -8.59 -15.66 3.93
CA LEU A 81 -7.24 -16.21 3.92
C LEU A 81 -6.32 -15.43 2.97
N PHE A 82 -6.80 -15.08 1.78
CA PHE A 82 -6.05 -14.25 0.83
C PHE A 82 -5.77 -12.85 1.39
N HIS A 83 -6.74 -12.20 2.03
CA HIS A 83 -6.53 -10.92 2.71
C HIS A 83 -5.45 -11.01 3.78
N ILE A 84 -5.45 -12.06 4.60
CA ILE A 84 -4.44 -12.26 5.66
C ILE A 84 -3.06 -12.45 5.05
N ILE A 85 -2.91 -13.36 4.07
CA ILE A 85 -1.62 -13.64 3.44
C ILE A 85 -1.06 -12.39 2.77
N THR A 86 -1.89 -11.68 2.00
CA THR A 86 -1.44 -10.46 1.32
C THR A 86 -1.17 -9.32 2.30
N ALA A 87 -1.90 -9.19 3.41
CA ALA A 87 -1.58 -8.23 4.45
C ALA A 87 -0.18 -8.48 5.03
N VAL A 88 0.18 -9.74 5.33
CA VAL A 88 1.54 -10.10 5.77
C VAL A 88 2.58 -9.74 4.71
N ILE A 89 2.35 -10.08 3.45
CA ILE A 89 3.24 -9.73 2.34
C ILE A 89 3.42 -8.21 2.25
N MET A 90 2.34 -7.43 2.34
CA MET A 90 2.40 -5.97 2.27
C MET A 90 3.12 -5.35 3.47
N ILE A 91 2.97 -5.91 4.67
CA ILE A 91 3.71 -5.46 5.86
C ILE A 91 5.20 -5.69 5.65
N LEU A 92 5.61 -6.89 5.20
CA LEU A 92 7.00 -7.20 4.92
C LEU A 92 7.57 -6.31 3.81
N ASN A 93 6.79 -6.06 2.76
CA ASN A 93 7.17 -5.15 1.69
C ASN A 93 7.32 -3.71 2.19
N GLY A 94 6.38 -3.25 3.03
CA GLY A 94 6.42 -1.94 3.68
C GLY A 94 7.64 -1.76 4.59
N ILE A 95 8.03 -2.81 5.32
CA ILE A 95 9.26 -2.85 6.12
C ILE A 95 10.49 -2.71 5.21
N PHE A 96 10.58 -3.48 4.13
CA PHE A 96 11.66 -3.36 3.15
C PHE A 96 11.77 -1.93 2.59
N LEU A 97 10.66 -1.35 2.15
CA LEU A 97 10.64 0.02 1.64
C LEU A 97 11.02 1.06 2.72
N SER A 98 10.54 0.88 3.95
CA SER A 98 10.73 1.84 5.04
C SER A 98 12.14 1.81 5.62
N PHE A 99 12.76 0.63 5.73
CA PHE A 99 14.03 0.45 6.43
C PHE A 99 15.22 0.16 5.51
N SER A 100 14.99 -0.22 4.25
CA SER A 100 16.07 -0.40 3.26
C SER A 100 16.07 0.72 2.22
N VAL A 101 14.94 0.96 1.56
CA VAL A 101 14.86 1.91 0.43
C VAL A 101 14.86 3.36 0.94
N SER A 102 14.02 3.69 1.92
CA SER A 102 13.89 5.07 2.43
C SER A 102 15.23 5.63 2.95
N PRO A 103 16.02 4.92 3.78
CA PRO A 103 17.32 5.41 4.22
C PRO A 103 18.32 5.59 3.06
N PHE A 104 18.30 4.68 2.08
CA PHE A 104 19.16 4.78 0.90
C PHE A 104 18.86 6.05 0.07
N LEU A 105 17.57 6.33 -0.18
CA LEU A 105 17.13 7.53 -0.90
C LEU A 105 17.47 8.81 -0.13
N LEU A 106 17.25 8.83 1.19
CA LEU A 106 17.57 9.98 2.04
C LEU A 106 19.08 10.26 2.09
N LYS A 107 19.92 9.21 2.08
CA LYS A 107 21.37 9.39 1.99
C LYS A 107 21.77 10.05 0.67
N LYS A 108 21.22 9.56 -0.45
CA LYS A 108 21.43 10.16 -1.79
C LYS A 108 20.96 11.62 -1.83
N GLU A 109 19.83 11.93 -1.22
CA GLU A 109 19.32 13.30 -1.12
C GLU A 109 20.28 14.22 -0.35
N LYS A 110 20.77 13.77 0.82
CA LYS A 110 21.77 14.52 1.62
C LYS A 110 23.09 14.74 0.90
N GLU A 111 23.48 13.81 0.03
CA GLU A 111 24.68 13.92 -0.82
C GLU A 111 24.46 14.82 -2.06
N GLY A 112 23.27 15.41 -2.25
CA GLY A 112 22.94 16.21 -3.43
C GLY A 112 22.72 15.38 -4.71
N LYS A 113 22.57 14.05 -4.57
CA LYS A 113 22.44 13.09 -5.68
C LYS A 113 21.01 12.61 -5.88
N ALA A 114 20.01 13.40 -5.47
CA ALA A 114 18.60 13.02 -5.57
C ALA A 114 18.10 12.86 -7.01
N GLY A 115 18.67 13.62 -7.95
CA GLY A 115 18.34 13.55 -9.38
C GLY A 115 19.10 12.46 -10.13
N GLU A 116 20.08 11.78 -9.51
CA GLU A 116 20.76 10.68 -10.17
C GLU A 116 19.85 9.46 -10.26
N LEU A 117 19.86 8.78 -11.41
CA LEU A 117 19.19 7.49 -11.53
C LEU A 117 19.78 6.50 -10.51
N LEU A 118 18.88 5.73 -9.89
CA LEU A 118 19.30 4.71 -8.95
C LEU A 118 20.12 3.62 -9.66
N PRO A 119 21.07 2.96 -8.98
CA PRO A 119 21.75 1.79 -9.53
C PRO A 119 20.73 0.73 -9.98
N LYS A 120 21.02 0.02 -11.08
CA LYS A 120 20.11 -0.99 -11.67
C LYS A 120 19.62 -2.02 -10.65
N SER A 121 20.49 -2.46 -9.74
CA SER A 121 20.14 -3.40 -8.66
C SER A 121 19.05 -2.86 -7.73
N TRP A 122 19.10 -1.57 -7.37
CA TRP A 122 18.06 -0.91 -6.58
C TRP A 122 16.79 -0.69 -7.38
N GLN A 123 16.90 -0.28 -8.65
CA GLN A 123 15.73 -0.12 -9.52
C GLN A 123 14.94 -1.42 -9.62
N ILE A 124 15.61 -2.57 -9.81
CA ILE A 124 14.96 -3.88 -9.91
C ILE A 124 14.22 -4.23 -8.61
N LYS A 125 14.90 -4.13 -7.46
CA LYS A 125 14.29 -4.45 -6.15
C LYS A 125 13.07 -3.58 -5.87
N ILE A 126 13.18 -2.28 -6.13
CA ILE A 126 12.09 -1.31 -5.94
C ILE A 126 10.94 -1.59 -6.91
N THR A 127 11.23 -1.91 -8.19
CA THR A 127 10.19 -2.23 -9.18
C THR A 127 9.42 -3.48 -8.78
N ILE A 128 10.10 -4.54 -8.34
CA ILE A 128 9.45 -5.78 -7.88
C ILE A 128 8.56 -5.47 -6.67
N SER A 129 9.07 -4.68 -5.73
CA SER A 129 8.32 -4.23 -4.56
C SER A 129 7.04 -3.47 -4.94
N PHE A 130 7.10 -2.57 -5.92
CA PHE A 130 5.93 -1.85 -6.42
C PHE A 130 4.92 -2.79 -7.10
N ILE A 131 5.37 -3.71 -7.95
CA ILE A 131 4.47 -4.68 -8.61
C ILE A 131 3.72 -5.52 -7.56
N ILE A 132 4.43 -6.03 -6.55
CA ILE A 132 3.82 -6.81 -5.46
C ILE A 132 2.77 -5.96 -4.72
N SER A 133 3.13 -4.74 -4.34
CA SER A 133 2.21 -3.81 -3.66
C SER A 133 0.99 -3.50 -4.51
N PHE A 134 1.16 -3.17 -5.79
CA PHE A 134 0.07 -2.85 -6.70
C PHE A 134 -0.93 -4.01 -6.83
N ILE A 135 -0.43 -5.23 -7.08
CA ILE A 135 -1.27 -6.43 -7.20
C ILE A 135 -1.98 -6.72 -5.89
N CYS A 136 -1.29 -6.62 -4.75
CA CYS A 136 -1.88 -6.87 -3.44
C CYS A 136 -2.99 -5.86 -3.12
N TRP A 137 -2.75 -4.56 -3.29
CA TRP A 137 -3.76 -3.55 -2.97
C TRP A 137 -4.99 -3.63 -3.87
N TRP A 138 -4.80 -3.70 -5.19
CA TRP A 138 -5.91 -3.79 -6.14
C TRP A 138 -6.62 -5.15 -6.06
N GLY A 139 -5.88 -6.24 -5.88
CA GLY A 139 -6.45 -7.57 -5.71
C GLY A 139 -7.31 -7.67 -4.44
N ASN A 140 -6.85 -7.10 -3.33
CA ASN A 140 -7.63 -7.04 -2.10
C ASN A 140 -8.90 -6.18 -2.27
N LEU A 141 -8.81 -5.03 -2.94
CA LEU A 141 -9.99 -4.22 -3.21
C LEU A 141 -11.01 -4.99 -4.05
N ALA A 142 -10.57 -5.66 -5.12
CA ALA A 142 -11.44 -6.47 -5.98
C ALA A 142 -12.14 -7.59 -5.21
N LEU A 143 -11.42 -8.25 -4.29
CA LEU A 143 -11.99 -9.29 -3.44
C LEU A 143 -13.01 -8.74 -2.43
N VAL A 144 -12.77 -7.56 -1.85
CA VAL A 144 -13.75 -6.89 -0.99
C VAL A 144 -15.01 -6.53 -1.78
N VAL A 145 -14.87 -5.99 -2.99
CA VAL A 145 -16.01 -5.70 -3.86
C VAL A 145 -16.78 -6.98 -4.19
N TYR A 146 -16.08 -8.06 -4.53
CA TYR A 146 -16.70 -9.36 -4.78
C TYR A 146 -17.47 -9.88 -3.55
N HIS A 147 -16.85 -9.82 -2.36
CA HIS A 147 -17.48 -10.24 -1.12
C HIS A 147 -18.75 -9.42 -0.82
N LEU A 148 -18.68 -8.09 -0.93
CA LEU A 148 -19.85 -7.24 -0.72
C LEU A 148 -20.94 -7.52 -1.77
N SER A 149 -20.59 -7.72 -3.03
CA SER A 149 -21.58 -7.99 -4.09
C SER A 149 -22.32 -9.32 -3.97
N THR A 150 -21.76 -10.27 -3.24
CA THR A 150 -22.30 -11.65 -3.11
C THR A 150 -22.97 -11.90 -1.76
N ASN A 151 -22.78 -11.01 -0.78
CA ASN A 151 -23.29 -11.15 0.59
C ASN A 151 -24.20 -9.97 1.01
N ILE A 152 -24.51 -9.06 0.08
CA ILE A 152 -25.63 -8.09 0.17
C ILE A 152 -26.86 -8.73 -0.48
#